data_AF-A0AA38N1B5-F1
#
_entry.id   AF-A0AA38N1B5-F1
#
_cell.length_a   1.000
_cell.length_b   1.000
_cell.length_c   1.000
_cell.angle_alpha   90.00
_cell.angle_beta   90.00
_cell.angle_gamma   90.00
#
_symmetry.space_group_name_H-M   'P 1'
#
loop_
_entity.id
_entity.type
_entity.pdbx_description
1 polymer ?
#
loop_
_entity_poly.entity_id
_entity_poly.type
_entity_poly.pdbx_seq_one_letter_code
_entity_poly.pdbx_strand_id
1 'polypeptide(L)'
;MAPPRIVSRGQSTKRQNLAQDIKYNAERPSMVNLSAAGVEVSNLSRNDLEESSNAGWPAVTHPVYPIHSRCISVNSQSQMIKDLLKEAILLAVGLAIFQDGFATSDVQVTHSRTSIISAGAKQELPEILHRFEQDRRYAKFLTDYVTGRVGTMRKKLKETATDLVPSLYGIHQASFEDGSRKQLVETLLSQLNYIFPRTKITDASTARYNEPYRHPALVAVIHRYFFAGKKPLGHRFRATFTSSIKTDDAKEIPKAMLGLAAIYDSLKEWVKGEGNRVKKDFDSESISGEYDRHMKLINEKIIKADGSGQRKYHTLMSRLYQDALS
;
A
#
# COMPACT_ATOMS: atom_id res chain seq x y z
N MET A 1 -27.37 -48.25 33.96
CA MET A 1 -28.03 -47.08 33.35
C MET A 1 -26.98 -45.99 33.16
N ALA A 2 -26.67 -45.65 31.91
CA ALA A 2 -25.77 -44.56 31.54
C ALA A 2 -26.54 -43.53 30.69
N PRO A 3 -26.31 -42.22 30.83
CA PRO A 3 -27.06 -41.21 30.09
C PRO A 3 -26.46 -40.96 28.69
N PRO A 4 -27.25 -40.41 27.73
CA PRO A 4 -26.82 -40.22 26.36
C PRO A 4 -25.99 -38.94 26.16
N ARG A 5 -25.01 -39.02 25.25
CA ARG A 5 -24.19 -37.89 24.75
C ARG A 5 -25.01 -36.99 23.82
N ILE A 6 -25.11 -35.70 24.16
CA ILE A 6 -25.54 -34.63 23.26
C ILE A 6 -24.32 -34.15 22.46
N VAL A 7 -24.36 -34.29 21.13
CA VAL A 7 -23.34 -33.75 20.21
C VAL A 7 -23.69 -32.30 19.87
N SER A 8 -22.81 -31.36 20.27
CA SER A 8 -22.91 -29.93 19.96
C SER A 8 -22.65 -29.66 18.48
N ARG A 9 -23.71 -29.33 17.72
CA ARG A 9 -23.67 -28.97 16.29
C ARG A 9 -23.49 -27.46 16.04
N GLY A 10 -22.99 -26.70 17.02
CA GLY A 10 -23.02 -25.21 17.01
C GLY A 10 -21.70 -24.47 16.75
N GLN A 11 -20.56 -25.16 16.63
CA GLN A 11 -19.24 -24.49 16.56
C GLN A 11 -18.67 -24.30 15.14
N SER A 12 -19.17 -25.04 14.14
CA SER A 12 -18.63 -24.97 12.77
C SER A 12 -19.09 -23.72 12.00
N THR A 13 -20.36 -23.32 12.14
CA THR A 13 -20.96 -22.17 11.46
C THR A 13 -20.45 -20.82 11.98
N LYS A 14 -20.15 -20.69 13.28
CA LYS A 14 -19.58 -19.45 13.85
C LYS A 14 -18.16 -19.15 13.36
N ARG A 15 -17.32 -20.18 13.14
CA ARG A 15 -15.95 -20.00 12.63
C ARG A 15 -15.94 -19.63 11.14
N GLN A 16 -16.88 -20.16 10.36
CA GLN A 16 -17.03 -19.79 8.95
C GLN A 16 -17.53 -18.34 8.79
N ASN A 17 -18.51 -17.92 9.59
CA ASN A 17 -19.01 -16.53 9.58
C ASN A 17 -17.93 -15.53 10.00
N LEU A 18 -17.13 -15.83 11.03
CA LEU A 18 -16.03 -14.95 11.46
C LEU A 18 -14.95 -14.81 10.38
N ALA A 19 -14.62 -15.88 9.65
CA ALA A 19 -13.67 -15.83 8.54
C ALA A 19 -14.21 -15.03 7.34
N GLN A 20 -15.53 -15.10 7.10
CA GLN A 20 -16.22 -14.33 6.06
C GLN A 20 -16.28 -12.83 6.42
N ASP A 21 -16.53 -12.50 7.69
CA ASP A 21 -16.56 -11.13 8.20
C ASP A 21 -15.16 -10.49 8.22
N ILE A 22 -14.11 -11.24 8.52
CA ILE A 22 -12.72 -10.76 8.43
C ILE A 22 -12.34 -10.48 6.97
N LYS A 23 -12.74 -11.36 6.04
CA LYS A 23 -12.51 -11.16 4.61
C LYS A 23 -13.28 -9.94 4.08
N TYR A 24 -14.53 -9.78 4.52
CA TYR A 24 -15.38 -8.64 4.15
C TYR A 24 -14.85 -7.31 4.70
N ASN A 25 -14.35 -7.29 5.94
CA ASN A 25 -13.76 -6.09 6.55
C ASN A 25 -12.40 -5.72 5.93
N ALA A 26 -11.59 -6.69 5.50
CA ALA A 26 -10.33 -6.45 4.78
C ALA A 26 -10.54 -5.93 3.34
N GLU A 27 -11.74 -6.09 2.79
CA GLU A 27 -12.09 -5.63 1.44
C GLU A 27 -12.71 -4.23 1.41
N ARG A 28 -13.07 -3.63 2.56
CA ARG A 28 -13.62 -2.27 2.63
C ARG A 28 -12.54 -1.21 2.38
N PRO A 29 -12.64 -0.38 1.33
CA PRO A 29 -11.79 0.80 1.21
C PRO A 29 -12.06 1.77 2.38
N SER A 30 -11.01 2.46 2.84
CA SER A 30 -11.14 3.56 3.82
C SER A 30 -12.09 4.62 3.26
N MET A 31 -13.08 5.00 4.06
CA MET A 31 -14.20 5.82 3.60
C MET A 31 -13.78 7.26 3.29
N VAL A 32 -14.11 7.76 2.09
CA VAL A 32 -14.26 9.19 1.85
C VAL A 32 -15.71 9.55 2.22
N ASN A 33 -15.88 10.40 3.22
CA ASN A 33 -17.19 10.84 3.66
C ASN A 33 -17.73 11.85 2.63
N LEU A 34 -18.75 11.46 1.85
CA LEU A 34 -19.36 12.28 0.79
C LEU A 34 -20.27 13.40 1.33
N SER A 35 -20.25 13.70 2.63
CA SER A 35 -21.16 14.66 3.26
C SER A 35 -20.74 16.13 3.12
N ALA A 36 -19.69 16.46 2.37
CA ALA A 36 -19.20 17.84 2.25
C ALA A 36 -19.79 18.64 1.08
N ALA A 37 -20.66 18.05 0.24
CA ALA A 37 -21.38 18.80 -0.78
C ALA A 37 -22.83 19.03 -0.28
N GLY A 38 -23.07 20.20 0.30
CA GLY A 38 -24.39 20.65 0.75
C GLY A 38 -25.35 20.79 -0.41
N VAL A 39 -25.96 19.67 -0.82
CA VAL A 39 -27.10 19.63 -1.71
C VAL A 39 -28.22 18.95 -0.93
N GLU A 40 -29.27 19.71 -0.60
CA GLU A 40 -30.55 19.16 -0.20
C GLU A 40 -31.06 18.27 -1.33
N VAL A 41 -30.93 16.95 -1.19
CA VAL A 41 -31.56 15.99 -2.10
C VAL A 41 -32.88 15.57 -1.44
N SER A 42 -33.94 16.16 -1.96
CA SER A 42 -35.34 15.83 -1.69
C SER A 42 -35.66 14.34 -2.00
N ASN A 43 -36.66 13.85 -1.26
CA ASN A 43 -37.27 12.52 -1.24
C ASN A 43 -37.45 11.79 -2.59
N LEU A 44 -36.37 11.26 -3.19
CA LEU A 44 -36.44 10.29 -4.30
C LEU A 44 -36.21 8.87 -3.77
N SER A 45 -36.99 7.90 -4.27
CA SER A 45 -36.75 6.49 -3.97
C SER A 45 -35.42 6.04 -4.59
N ARG A 46 -34.75 5.07 -3.96
CA ARG A 46 -33.44 4.56 -4.41
C ARG A 46 -33.48 3.94 -5.81
N ASN A 47 -34.59 3.30 -6.17
CA ASN A 47 -34.81 2.77 -7.51
C ASN A 47 -34.85 3.91 -8.54
N ASP A 48 -35.46 5.06 -8.19
CA ASP A 48 -35.50 6.24 -9.05
C ASP A 48 -34.10 6.86 -9.26
N LEU A 49 -33.21 6.77 -8.25
CA LEU A 49 -31.82 7.22 -8.35
C LEU A 49 -30.96 6.29 -9.21
N GLU A 50 -31.14 4.97 -9.08
CA GLU A 50 -30.41 3.98 -9.88
C GLU A 50 -30.90 4.01 -11.35
N GLU A 51 -32.21 4.05 -11.59
CA GLU A 51 -32.81 4.19 -12.92
C GLU A 51 -32.43 5.52 -13.58
N SER A 52 -32.49 6.66 -12.86
CA SER A 52 -32.08 7.95 -13.43
C SER A 52 -30.58 8.04 -13.71
N SER A 53 -29.73 7.40 -12.88
CA SER A 53 -28.27 7.41 -13.09
C SER A 53 -27.81 6.55 -14.26
N ASN A 54 -28.59 5.53 -14.61
CA ASN A 54 -28.30 4.59 -15.69
C ASN A 54 -29.09 4.88 -16.97
N ALA A 55 -30.02 5.84 -16.94
CA ALA A 55 -30.79 6.27 -18.10
C ALA A 55 -29.85 6.70 -19.24
N GLY A 56 -30.07 6.14 -20.42
CA GLY A 56 -29.26 6.43 -21.62
C GLY A 56 -27.93 5.68 -21.71
N TRP A 57 -27.57 4.87 -20.71
CA TRP A 57 -26.32 4.09 -20.73
C TRP A 57 -26.57 2.60 -21.03
N PRO A 58 -25.67 1.91 -21.76
CA PRO A 58 -25.77 0.47 -22.00
C PRO A 58 -25.72 -0.33 -20.69
N ALA A 59 -26.51 -1.40 -20.60
CA ALA A 59 -26.64 -2.24 -19.41
C ALA A 59 -25.30 -2.82 -18.92
N VAL A 60 -24.36 -3.07 -19.83
CA VAL A 60 -23.02 -3.60 -19.49
C VAL A 60 -22.20 -2.63 -18.64
N THR A 61 -22.55 -1.33 -18.66
CA THR A 61 -21.88 -0.27 -17.90
C THR A 61 -22.51 -0.01 -16.54
N HIS A 62 -23.69 -0.59 -16.24
CA HIS A 62 -24.46 -0.25 -15.05
C HIS A 62 -23.75 -0.71 -13.77
N PRO A 63 -23.43 0.22 -12.84
CA PRO A 63 -22.89 -0.16 -11.54
C PRO A 63 -23.98 -0.75 -10.63
N VAL A 64 -23.62 -1.75 -9.83
CA VAL A 64 -24.53 -2.43 -8.90
C VAL A 64 -24.31 -1.94 -7.47
N TYR A 65 -25.29 -1.27 -6.85
CA TYR A 65 -25.15 -0.74 -5.49
C TYR A 65 -25.74 -1.70 -4.43
N PRO A 66 -24.99 -2.11 -3.38
CA PRO A 66 -25.53 -2.97 -2.32
C PRO A 66 -26.67 -2.30 -1.51
N ILE A 67 -27.72 -3.07 -1.20
CA ILE A 67 -29.02 -2.62 -0.65
C ILE A 67 -28.94 -1.82 0.67
N HIS A 68 -27.83 -1.87 1.41
CA HIS A 68 -27.63 -1.12 2.67
C HIS A 68 -26.31 -0.36 2.76
N SER A 69 -25.67 -0.07 1.63
CA SER A 69 -24.42 0.68 1.63
C SER A 69 -24.45 1.82 0.61
N ARG A 70 -24.00 2.99 1.05
CA ARG A 70 -23.60 4.08 0.14
C ARG A 70 -22.30 3.75 -0.60
N CYS A 71 -21.67 2.62 -0.27
CA CYS A 71 -20.44 2.15 -0.87
C CYS A 71 -20.71 0.94 -1.75
N ILE A 72 -20.04 0.91 -2.90
CA ILE A 72 -20.24 -0.13 -3.90
C ILE A 72 -19.34 -1.32 -3.55
N SER A 73 -19.86 -2.54 -3.69
CA SER A 73 -19.08 -3.77 -3.57
C SER A 73 -18.63 -4.20 -4.96
N VAL A 74 -17.32 -4.33 -5.18
CA VAL A 74 -16.82 -4.91 -6.44
C VAL A 74 -17.32 -6.32 -6.65
N ASN A 75 -17.55 -7.08 -5.57
CA ASN A 75 -18.07 -8.44 -5.67
C ASN A 75 -19.51 -8.48 -6.23
N SER A 76 -20.25 -7.38 -6.16
CA SER A 76 -21.61 -7.26 -6.70
C SER A 76 -21.64 -6.77 -8.15
N GLN A 77 -20.52 -6.30 -8.72
CA GLN A 77 -20.49 -5.78 -10.08
C GLN A 77 -20.56 -6.88 -11.15
N SER A 78 -20.84 -6.48 -12.38
CA SER A 78 -20.67 -7.33 -13.57
C SER A 78 -19.23 -7.85 -13.65
N GLN A 79 -19.06 -9.02 -14.27
CA GLN A 79 -17.73 -9.62 -14.44
C GLN A 79 -16.77 -8.70 -15.21
N MET A 80 -17.30 -7.97 -16.20
CA MET A 80 -16.56 -6.99 -17.00
C MET A 80 -16.00 -5.85 -16.14
N ILE A 81 -16.82 -5.22 -15.29
CA ILE A 81 -16.37 -4.17 -14.38
C ILE A 81 -15.38 -4.73 -13.34
N LYS A 82 -15.60 -5.96 -12.85
CA LYS A 82 -14.66 -6.62 -11.93
C LYS A 82 -13.27 -6.77 -12.55
N ASP A 83 -13.20 -7.25 -13.78
CA ASP A 83 -11.93 -7.52 -14.45
C ASP A 83 -11.23 -6.23 -14.90
N LEU A 84 -11.99 -5.21 -15.31
CA LEU A 84 -11.48 -3.85 -15.51
C LEU A 84 -10.82 -3.32 -14.23
N LEU A 85 -11.54 -3.37 -13.10
CA LEU A 85 -11.05 -2.84 -11.83
C LEU A 85 -9.84 -3.62 -11.31
N LYS A 86 -9.80 -4.95 -11.46
CA LYS A 86 -8.62 -5.75 -11.07
C LYS A 86 -7.37 -5.32 -11.84
N GLU A 87 -7.49 -5.11 -13.15
CA GLU A 87 -6.38 -4.67 -13.99
C GLU A 87 -5.98 -3.23 -13.66
N ALA A 88 -6.95 -2.32 -13.52
CA ALA A 88 -6.69 -0.94 -13.14
C ALA A 88 -6.00 -0.82 -11.77
N ILE A 89 -6.40 -1.62 -10.78
CA ILE A 89 -5.73 -1.67 -9.47
C ILE A 89 -4.28 -2.13 -9.64
N LEU A 90 -4.03 -3.14 -10.46
CA LEU A 90 -2.68 -3.63 -10.69
C LEU A 90 -1.82 -2.52 -11.29
N LEU A 91 -2.31 -1.83 -12.33
CA LEU A 91 -1.60 -0.71 -12.94
C LEU A 91 -1.36 0.45 -11.95
N ALA A 92 -2.36 0.84 -11.17
CA ALA A 92 -2.22 1.93 -10.19
C ALA A 92 -1.24 1.58 -9.07
N VAL A 93 -1.26 0.33 -8.59
CA VAL A 93 -0.26 -0.19 -7.64
C VAL A 93 1.13 -0.19 -8.26
N GLY A 94 1.26 -0.57 -9.54
CA GLY A 94 2.50 -0.46 -10.29
C GLY A 94 3.03 0.98 -10.33
N LEU A 95 2.20 1.96 -10.70
CA LEU A 95 2.59 3.38 -10.68
C LEU A 95 3.06 3.83 -9.30
N ALA A 96 2.39 3.41 -8.23
CA ALA A 96 2.82 3.72 -6.87
C ALA A 96 4.18 3.10 -6.52
N ILE A 97 4.43 1.85 -6.93
CA ILE A 97 5.66 1.12 -6.60
C ILE A 97 6.86 1.62 -7.41
N PHE A 98 6.65 1.99 -8.68
CA PHE A 98 7.73 2.29 -9.62
C PHE A 98 7.96 3.79 -9.86
N GLN A 99 6.93 4.64 -9.71
CA GLN A 99 7.04 6.07 -10.01
C GLN A 99 6.96 6.93 -8.75
N ASP A 100 5.86 6.81 -7.99
CA ASP A 100 5.65 7.65 -6.82
C ASP A 100 4.86 6.94 -5.71
N GLY A 101 5.60 6.52 -4.68
CA GLY A 101 5.05 5.78 -3.55
C GLY A 101 4.05 6.58 -2.74
N PHE A 102 4.16 7.91 -2.71
CA PHE A 102 3.39 8.82 -1.85
C PHE A 102 2.91 10.09 -2.59
N ALA A 103 2.51 9.90 -3.85
CA ALA A 103 1.89 10.93 -4.68
C ALA A 103 0.84 11.78 -3.95
N THR A 104 0.74 13.06 -4.30
CA THR A 104 -0.31 13.95 -3.80
C THR A 104 -1.71 13.46 -4.21
N SER A 105 -2.76 13.97 -3.57
CA SER A 105 -4.14 13.57 -3.87
C SER A 105 -4.47 13.68 -5.37
N ASP A 106 -4.08 14.78 -6.00
CA ASP A 106 -4.36 15.03 -7.43
C ASP A 106 -3.60 14.07 -8.35
N VAL A 107 -2.35 13.75 -8.00
CA VAL A 107 -1.54 12.78 -8.75
C VAL A 107 -2.09 11.37 -8.56
N GLN A 108 -2.56 11.00 -7.37
CA GLN A 108 -3.20 9.70 -7.14
C GLN A 108 -4.50 9.53 -7.94
N VAL A 109 -5.33 10.57 -8.01
CA VAL A 109 -6.53 10.60 -8.85
C VAL A 109 -6.14 10.44 -10.32
N THR A 110 -5.13 11.18 -10.78
CA THR A 110 -4.62 11.10 -12.16
C THR A 110 -4.12 9.68 -12.48
N HIS A 111 -3.27 9.09 -11.65
CA HIS A 111 -2.77 7.72 -11.82
C HIS A 111 -3.90 6.69 -11.87
N SER A 112 -4.92 6.85 -11.02
CA SER A 112 -6.07 5.94 -10.98
C SER A 112 -6.92 6.06 -12.25
N ARG A 113 -7.18 7.29 -12.73
CA ARG A 113 -7.88 7.52 -14.01
C ARG A 113 -7.11 6.92 -15.18
N THR A 114 -5.81 7.20 -15.29
CA THR A 114 -4.95 6.64 -16.34
C THR A 114 -4.94 5.11 -16.31
N SER A 115 -4.94 4.52 -15.11
CA SER A 115 -4.98 3.06 -14.95
C SER A 115 -6.31 2.46 -15.41
N ILE A 116 -7.43 3.12 -15.14
CA ILE A 116 -8.77 2.69 -15.62
C ILE A 116 -8.84 2.77 -17.14
N ILE A 117 -8.41 3.88 -17.73
CA ILE A 117 -8.41 4.07 -19.19
C ILE A 117 -7.53 3.01 -19.86
N SER A 118 -6.31 2.81 -19.34
CA SER A 118 -5.37 1.81 -19.89
C SER A 118 -5.91 0.39 -19.78
N ALA A 119 -6.54 0.05 -18.65
CA ALA A 119 -7.16 -1.26 -18.46
C ALA A 119 -8.35 -1.48 -19.40
N GLY A 120 -9.22 -0.48 -19.56
CA GLY A 120 -10.37 -0.55 -20.46
C GLY A 120 -9.96 -0.61 -21.93
N ALA A 121 -8.91 0.10 -22.32
CA ALA A 121 -8.36 0.02 -23.68
C ALA A 121 -7.77 -1.36 -23.96
N LYS A 122 -6.99 -1.91 -23.02
CA LYS A 122 -6.40 -3.25 -23.11
C LYS A 122 -7.45 -4.36 -23.19
N GLN A 123 -8.60 -4.18 -22.53
CA GLN A 123 -9.70 -5.14 -22.52
C GLN A 123 -10.76 -4.85 -23.61
N GLU A 124 -10.52 -3.85 -24.46
CA GLU A 124 -11.43 -3.45 -25.54
C GLU A 124 -12.86 -3.16 -25.04
N LEU A 125 -12.98 -2.28 -24.04
CA LEU A 125 -14.25 -1.93 -23.37
C LEU A 125 -14.75 -0.52 -23.75
N PRO A 126 -15.10 -0.24 -25.02
CA PRO A 126 -15.38 1.12 -25.50
C PRO A 126 -16.60 1.76 -24.82
N GLU A 127 -17.65 0.99 -24.52
CA GLU A 127 -18.86 1.53 -23.87
C GLU A 127 -18.58 1.99 -22.43
N ILE A 128 -17.75 1.23 -21.70
CA ILE A 128 -17.36 1.59 -20.33
C ILE A 128 -16.44 2.81 -20.34
N LEU A 129 -15.49 2.88 -21.28
CA LEU A 129 -14.62 4.04 -21.42
C LEU A 129 -15.41 5.29 -21.81
N HIS A 130 -16.34 5.16 -22.76
CA HIS A 130 -17.21 6.26 -23.16
C HIS A 130 -18.02 6.79 -21.97
N ARG A 131 -18.65 5.91 -21.18
CA ARG A 131 -19.34 6.33 -19.95
C ARG A 131 -18.39 6.95 -18.94
N PHE A 132 -17.19 6.41 -18.75
CA PHE A 132 -16.18 6.95 -17.84
C PHE A 132 -15.73 8.38 -18.20
N GLU A 133 -15.78 8.76 -19.47
CA GLU A 133 -15.46 10.10 -19.92
C GLU A 133 -16.62 11.08 -19.75
N GLN A 134 -17.85 10.63 -19.99
CA GLN A 134 -19.03 11.50 -20.03
C GLN A 134 -19.76 11.61 -18.67
N ASP A 135 -19.79 10.53 -17.89
CA ASP A 135 -20.49 10.46 -16.60
C ASP A 135 -19.51 10.68 -15.44
N ARG A 136 -19.50 11.91 -14.91
CA ARG A 136 -18.64 12.31 -13.79
C ARG A 136 -18.85 11.45 -12.53
N ARG A 137 -20.08 11.00 -12.26
CA ARG A 137 -20.37 10.18 -11.06
C ARG A 137 -19.80 8.78 -11.23
N TYR A 138 -20.01 8.18 -12.40
CA TYR A 138 -19.43 6.88 -12.75
C TYR A 138 -17.89 6.93 -12.72
N ALA A 139 -17.32 8.00 -13.28
CA ALA A 139 -15.88 8.19 -13.30
C ALA A 139 -15.28 8.34 -11.92
N LYS A 140 -15.91 9.18 -11.07
CA LYS A 140 -15.51 9.35 -9.68
C LYS A 140 -15.57 8.03 -8.92
N PHE A 141 -16.64 7.26 -9.11
CA PHE A 141 -16.80 5.97 -8.46
C PHE A 141 -15.62 5.02 -8.75
N LEU A 142 -15.35 4.75 -10.02
CA LEU A 142 -14.27 3.83 -10.39
C LEU A 142 -12.91 4.34 -9.92
N THR A 143 -12.68 5.65 -10.05
CA THR A 143 -11.44 6.31 -9.64
C THR A 143 -11.21 6.18 -8.13
N ASP A 144 -12.20 6.55 -7.31
CA ASP A 144 -12.11 6.46 -5.84
C ASP A 144 -11.82 5.03 -5.39
N TYR A 145 -12.44 4.05 -6.04
CA TYR A 145 -12.22 2.64 -5.71
C TYR A 145 -10.77 2.20 -5.97
N VAL A 146 -10.21 2.56 -7.14
CA VAL A 146 -8.81 2.27 -7.48
C VAL A 146 -7.85 3.00 -6.53
N THR A 147 -8.08 4.28 -6.25
CA THR A 147 -7.30 5.08 -5.29
C THR A 147 -7.29 4.43 -3.90
N GLY A 148 -8.46 4.00 -3.40
CA GLY A 148 -8.58 3.32 -2.10
C GLY A 148 -7.78 2.01 -2.01
N ARG A 149 -7.57 1.33 -3.15
CA ARG A 149 -6.75 0.11 -3.21
C ARG A 149 -5.26 0.37 -3.14
N VAL A 150 -4.78 1.51 -3.64
CA VAL A 150 -3.40 1.97 -3.40
C VAL A 150 -3.19 2.29 -1.91
N GLY A 151 -4.15 2.96 -1.27
CA GLY A 151 -4.13 3.17 0.19
C GLY A 151 -4.11 1.86 0.99
N THR A 152 -4.90 0.88 0.57
CA THR A 152 -4.90 -0.47 1.17
C THR A 152 -3.54 -1.15 1.02
N MET A 153 -2.89 -1.00 -0.14
CA MET A 153 -1.54 -1.52 -0.39
C MET A 153 -0.53 -0.90 0.58
N ARG A 154 -0.52 0.43 0.75
CA ARG A 154 0.36 1.11 1.72
C ARG A 154 0.11 0.63 3.15
N LYS A 155 -1.16 0.47 3.54
CA LYS A 155 -1.54 -0.06 4.87
C LYS A 155 -0.98 -1.46 5.12
N LYS A 156 -1.11 -2.39 4.16
CA LYS A 156 -0.58 -3.76 4.32
C LYS A 156 0.95 -3.79 4.37
N LEU A 157 1.61 -2.90 3.64
CA LEU A 157 3.06 -2.73 3.76
C LEU A 157 3.46 -2.23 5.16
N LYS A 158 2.73 -1.25 5.71
CA LYS A 158 2.90 -0.82 7.11
C LYS A 158 2.73 -2.00 8.07
N GLU A 159 1.64 -2.75 7.96
CA GLU A 159 1.38 -3.92 8.82
C GLU A 159 2.54 -4.93 8.76
N THR A 160 3.09 -5.16 7.57
CA THR A 160 4.27 -6.03 7.39
C THR A 160 5.51 -5.47 8.10
N ALA A 161 5.74 -4.15 8.02
CA ALA A 161 6.84 -3.50 8.73
C ALA A 161 6.64 -3.59 10.24
N THR A 162 5.44 -3.29 10.73
CA THR A 162 5.06 -3.40 12.15
C THR A 162 5.33 -4.78 12.75
N ASP A 163 5.13 -5.85 11.98
CA ASP A 163 5.41 -7.21 12.43
C ASP A 163 6.92 -7.51 12.56
N LEU A 164 7.74 -6.97 11.66
CA LEU A 164 9.15 -7.35 11.50
C LEU A 164 10.14 -6.41 12.21
N VAL A 165 9.90 -5.10 12.05
CA VAL A 165 10.82 -4.02 12.44
C VAL A 165 11.20 -4.09 13.93
N PRO A 166 10.28 -4.25 14.89
CA PRO A 166 10.66 -4.19 16.31
C PRO A 166 11.72 -5.23 16.71
N SER A 167 11.61 -6.45 16.18
CA SER A 167 12.58 -7.51 16.47
C SER A 167 13.91 -7.29 15.74
N LEU A 168 13.86 -6.80 14.50
CA LEU A 168 15.05 -6.58 13.66
C LEU A 168 15.84 -5.31 14.01
N TYR A 169 15.27 -4.41 14.81
CA TYR A 169 15.98 -3.26 15.39
C TYR A 169 16.30 -3.42 16.88
N GLY A 170 16.07 -4.60 17.46
CA GLY A 170 16.44 -4.82 18.85
C GLY A 170 15.50 -4.17 19.87
N ILE A 171 14.32 -3.69 19.46
CA ILE A 171 13.42 -2.90 20.32
C ILE A 171 12.92 -3.73 21.50
N HIS A 172 12.60 -5.00 21.27
CA HIS A 172 12.15 -5.90 22.34
C HIS A 172 13.29 -6.29 23.30
N GLN A 173 14.54 -6.25 22.81
CA GLN A 173 15.75 -6.60 23.56
C GLN A 173 16.31 -5.43 24.37
N ALA A 174 15.99 -4.19 23.98
CA ALA A 174 16.31 -3.01 24.77
C ALA A 174 15.54 -3.05 26.10
N SER A 175 16.21 -2.67 27.19
CA SER A 175 15.63 -2.66 28.53
C SER A 175 14.38 -1.78 28.57
N PHE A 176 13.35 -2.22 29.31
CA PHE A 176 12.21 -1.36 29.61
C PHE A 176 12.60 -0.22 30.56
N GLU A 177 13.66 -0.41 31.34
CA GLU A 177 14.13 0.55 32.34
C GLU A 177 14.86 1.74 31.67
N ASP A 178 14.66 2.92 32.22
CA ASP A 178 15.31 4.20 31.88
C ASP A 178 15.05 4.81 30.48
N GLY A 179 13.98 4.42 29.79
CA GLY A 179 13.63 5.04 28.50
C GLY A 179 14.59 4.69 27.36
N SER A 180 15.45 3.69 27.54
CA SER A 180 16.45 3.25 26.56
C SER A 180 15.85 2.87 25.19
N ARG A 181 14.64 2.28 25.19
CA ARG A 181 13.88 2.00 23.96
C ARG A 181 13.50 3.25 23.19
N LYS A 182 12.98 4.26 23.89
CA LYS A 182 12.61 5.54 23.28
C LYS A 182 13.86 6.18 22.68
N GLN A 183 14.95 6.23 23.44
CA GLN A 183 16.23 6.78 22.97
C GLN A 183 16.78 6.02 21.74
N LEU A 184 16.71 4.69 21.74
CA LEU A 184 17.10 3.87 20.60
C LEU A 184 16.27 4.23 19.36
N VAL A 185 14.95 4.32 19.49
CA VAL A 185 14.05 4.64 18.38
C VAL A 185 14.24 6.08 17.90
N GLU A 186 14.39 7.05 18.81
CA GLU A 186 14.70 8.44 18.45
C GLU A 186 16.04 8.54 17.70
N THR A 187 17.04 7.76 18.12
CA THR A 187 18.33 7.68 17.44
C THR A 187 18.23 7.00 16.07
N LEU A 188 17.35 6.02 15.92
CA LEU A 188 17.07 5.38 14.64
C LEU A 188 16.38 6.34 13.68
N LEU A 189 15.39 7.08 14.17
CA LEU A 189 14.60 8.04 13.38
C LEU A 189 15.39 9.31 13.04
N SER A 190 16.39 9.68 13.84
CA SER A 190 17.24 10.83 13.56
C SER A 190 18.06 10.59 12.28
N GLN A 191 18.05 11.59 11.38
CA GLN A 191 18.86 11.60 10.16
C GLN A 191 18.77 10.33 9.28
N LEU A 192 17.61 9.65 9.28
CA LEU A 192 17.39 8.40 8.54
C LEU A 192 18.30 7.23 9.00
N ASN A 193 18.80 7.25 10.24
CA ASN A 193 19.75 6.25 10.74
C ASN A 193 19.26 4.79 10.65
N TYR A 194 17.94 4.58 10.59
CA TYR A 194 17.33 3.27 10.44
C TYR A 194 17.65 2.59 9.10
N ILE A 195 18.07 3.32 8.04
CA ILE A 195 18.37 2.69 6.75
C ILE A 195 19.74 1.99 6.71
N PHE A 196 20.63 2.30 7.65
CA PHE A 196 22.00 1.81 7.65
C PHE A 196 22.13 0.52 8.47
N PRO A 197 22.85 -0.51 7.98
CA PRO A 197 23.09 -1.72 8.74
C PRO A 197 24.01 -1.43 9.93
N ARG A 198 23.91 -2.29 10.94
CA ARG A 198 24.64 -2.19 12.20
C ARG A 198 25.32 -3.51 12.52
N THR A 199 26.53 -3.44 13.08
CA THR A 199 27.24 -4.64 13.57
C THR A 199 26.60 -5.15 14.86
N LYS A 200 26.11 -4.23 15.71
CA LYS A 200 25.36 -4.56 16.93
C LYS A 200 23.99 -3.90 16.86
N ILE A 201 22.93 -4.70 16.99
CA ILE A 201 21.55 -4.27 16.75
C ILE A 201 21.08 -3.11 17.63
N THR A 202 21.52 -3.08 18.90
CA THR A 202 21.16 -2.05 19.90
C THR A 202 22.12 -0.86 19.94
N ASP A 203 23.25 -0.91 19.23
CA ASP A 203 24.30 0.11 19.32
C ASP A 203 24.34 0.97 18.04
N ALA A 204 23.85 2.19 18.16
CA ALA A 204 23.80 3.14 17.05
C ALA A 204 25.16 3.62 16.56
N SER A 205 26.20 3.57 17.38
CA SER A 205 27.55 3.94 16.97
C SER A 205 28.14 2.99 15.93
N THR A 206 27.60 1.76 15.83
CA THR A 206 28.06 0.73 14.89
C THR A 206 27.40 0.80 13.51
N ALA A 207 26.70 1.88 13.20
CA ALA A 207 26.05 2.09 11.92
C ALA A 207 27.08 2.25 10.78
N ARG A 208 26.87 1.51 9.68
CA ARG A 208 27.72 1.57 8.48
C ARG A 208 27.15 2.58 7.49
N TYR A 209 27.53 3.84 7.65
CA TYR A 209 27.02 4.98 6.85
C TYR A 209 27.38 4.93 5.36
N ASN A 210 28.34 4.10 4.96
CA ASN A 210 28.70 3.87 3.56
C ASN A 210 27.70 2.96 2.82
N GLU A 211 26.75 2.35 3.54
CA GLU A 211 25.84 1.32 3.05
C GLU A 211 24.37 1.63 3.36
N PRO A 212 23.81 2.75 2.85
CA PRO A 212 22.41 3.06 3.03
C PRO A 212 21.51 1.98 2.42
N TYR A 213 20.35 1.75 3.02
CA TYR A 213 19.34 0.76 2.60
C TYR A 213 19.80 -0.70 2.68
N ARG A 214 20.85 -0.98 3.46
CA ARG A 214 21.38 -2.34 3.64
C ARG A 214 20.97 -2.95 4.98
N HIS A 215 20.15 -2.26 5.78
CA HIS A 215 19.68 -2.79 7.05
C HIS A 215 18.80 -4.05 6.85
N PRO A 216 18.99 -5.15 7.60
CA PRO A 216 18.22 -6.39 7.44
C PRO A 216 16.70 -6.22 7.53
N ALA A 217 16.23 -5.27 8.34
CA ALA A 217 14.81 -4.95 8.42
C ALA A 217 14.21 -4.48 7.08
N LEU A 218 14.96 -3.70 6.30
CA LEU A 218 14.51 -3.25 4.99
C LEU A 218 14.40 -4.42 4.01
N VAL A 219 15.41 -5.27 3.97
CA VAL A 219 15.42 -6.49 3.15
C VAL A 219 14.23 -7.38 3.51
N ALA A 220 14.03 -7.64 4.80
CA ALA A 220 12.95 -8.50 5.29
C ALA A 220 11.56 -7.96 4.96
N VAL A 221 11.34 -6.64 5.08
CA VAL A 221 10.06 -6.00 4.74
C VAL A 221 9.82 -6.07 3.23
N ILE A 222 10.82 -5.74 2.41
CA ILE A 222 10.70 -5.79 0.95
C ILE A 222 10.43 -7.22 0.49
N HIS A 223 11.21 -8.20 0.97
CA HIS A 223 11.01 -9.61 0.67
C HIS A 223 9.60 -10.06 1.05
N ARG A 224 9.20 -9.91 2.32
CA ARG A 224 7.92 -10.42 2.83
C ARG A 224 6.72 -9.80 2.11
N TYR A 225 6.78 -8.51 1.77
CA TYR A 225 5.64 -7.83 1.15
C TYR A 225 5.60 -7.99 -0.37
N PHE A 226 6.73 -7.79 -1.06
CA PHE A 226 6.75 -7.73 -2.52
C PHE A 226 7.10 -9.07 -3.17
N PHE A 227 7.99 -9.88 -2.57
CA PHE A 227 8.56 -11.05 -3.24
C PHE A 227 8.08 -12.40 -2.68
N ALA A 228 7.57 -12.43 -1.45
CA ALA A 228 7.06 -13.65 -0.82
C ALA A 228 5.55 -13.89 -1.06
N GLY A 229 5.12 -15.15 -0.90
CA GLY A 229 3.72 -15.57 -0.94
C GLY A 229 3.27 -16.17 -2.28
N LYS A 230 1.97 -16.47 -2.43
CA LYS A 230 1.44 -17.23 -3.58
C LYS A 230 1.42 -16.47 -4.90
N LYS A 231 1.27 -15.14 -4.87
CA LYS A 231 1.19 -14.28 -6.07
C LYS A 231 1.91 -12.94 -5.82
N PRO A 232 3.23 -12.97 -5.58
CA PRO A 232 4.00 -11.80 -5.15
C PRO A 232 3.98 -10.69 -6.20
N LEU A 233 3.89 -9.44 -5.76
CA LEU A 233 3.89 -8.26 -6.64
C LEU A 233 5.19 -8.17 -7.45
N GLY A 234 6.31 -8.50 -6.83
CA GLY A 234 7.64 -8.52 -7.45
C GLY A 234 7.71 -9.47 -8.66
N HIS A 235 6.99 -10.59 -8.62
CA HIS A 235 6.88 -11.49 -9.77
C HIS A 235 5.95 -10.93 -10.85
N ARG A 236 4.81 -10.34 -10.46
CA ARG A 236 3.87 -9.73 -11.42
C ARG A 236 4.49 -8.58 -12.21
N PHE A 237 5.36 -7.80 -11.57
CA PHE A 237 6.07 -6.69 -12.21
C PHE A 237 7.51 -7.03 -12.55
N ARG A 238 7.86 -8.32 -12.71
CA ARG A 238 9.25 -8.75 -12.93
C ARG A 238 9.95 -8.03 -14.08
N ALA A 239 9.20 -7.75 -15.16
CA ALA A 239 9.71 -7.06 -16.34
C ALA A 239 9.87 -5.53 -16.16
N THR A 240 9.20 -4.95 -15.15
CA THR A 240 9.25 -3.51 -14.86
C THR A 240 10.46 -3.14 -13.99
N PHE A 241 11.04 -4.10 -13.27
CA PHE A 241 12.32 -3.90 -12.62
C PHE A 241 13.43 -3.85 -13.67
N THR A 242 14.02 -2.67 -13.85
CA THR A 242 15.08 -2.39 -14.82
C THR A 242 16.28 -1.77 -14.15
N SER A 243 17.43 -1.85 -14.82
CA SER A 243 18.64 -1.15 -14.41
C SER A 243 18.52 0.35 -14.68
N SER A 244 19.14 1.14 -13.81
CA SER A 244 19.34 2.57 -14.00
C SER A 244 20.58 2.89 -14.86
N ILE A 245 21.38 1.87 -15.21
CA ILE A 245 22.54 1.93 -16.10
C ILE A 245 22.20 1.23 -17.42
N LYS A 246 22.37 1.90 -18.56
CA LYS A 246 22.04 1.35 -19.88
C LYS A 246 22.85 0.12 -20.29
N THR A 247 24.08 -0.01 -19.79
CA THR A 247 25.02 -1.09 -20.13
C THR A 247 24.95 -2.29 -19.20
N ASP A 248 24.05 -2.28 -18.22
CA ASP A 248 23.89 -3.34 -17.22
C ASP A 248 22.41 -3.71 -17.15
N ASP A 249 22.07 -4.99 -17.17
CA ASP A 249 20.69 -5.48 -17.14
C ASP A 249 20.24 -5.95 -15.74
N ALA A 250 21.09 -5.79 -14.72
CA ALA A 250 20.75 -6.15 -13.36
C ALA A 250 19.55 -5.34 -12.85
N LYS A 251 18.53 -6.07 -12.42
CA LYS A 251 17.29 -5.50 -11.89
C LYS A 251 17.55 -4.79 -10.57
N GLU A 252 16.93 -3.62 -10.40
CA GLU A 252 17.08 -2.76 -9.22
C GLU A 252 15.76 -2.57 -8.49
N ILE A 253 15.81 -2.40 -7.16
CA ILE A 253 14.66 -1.86 -6.41
C ILE A 253 14.47 -0.37 -6.79
N PRO A 254 13.29 0.04 -7.29
CA PRO A 254 13.00 1.45 -7.57
C PRO A 254 13.02 2.30 -6.31
N LYS A 255 13.50 3.55 -6.43
CA LYS A 255 13.50 4.52 -5.33
C LYS A 255 12.11 4.73 -4.72
N ALA A 256 11.05 4.68 -5.51
CA ALA A 256 9.67 4.82 -5.02
C ALA A 256 9.30 3.72 -4.00
N MET A 257 9.79 2.48 -4.16
CA MET A 257 9.61 1.41 -3.18
C MET A 257 10.33 1.69 -1.86
N LEU A 258 11.52 2.29 -1.91
CA LEU A 258 12.28 2.66 -0.72
C LEU A 258 11.64 3.80 0.05
N GLY A 259 11.09 4.76 -0.69
CA GLY A 259 10.40 5.90 -0.10
C GLY A 259 9.17 5.50 0.71
N LEU A 260 8.65 4.27 0.58
CA LEU A 260 7.36 3.88 1.18
C LEU A 260 7.27 4.00 2.71
N ALA A 261 8.34 4.43 3.41
CA ALA A 261 8.38 4.96 4.79
C ALA A 261 7.63 4.12 5.85
N ALA A 262 7.34 2.86 5.54
CA ALA A 262 6.65 1.93 6.40
C ALA A 262 7.50 1.54 7.61
N ILE A 263 8.83 1.50 7.44
CA ILE A 263 9.77 1.29 8.54
C ILE A 263 9.73 2.48 9.50
N TYR A 264 9.82 3.70 8.98
CA TYR A 264 9.68 4.91 9.77
C TYR A 264 8.37 4.93 10.56
N ASP A 265 7.25 4.67 9.90
CA ASP A 265 5.94 4.68 10.55
C ASP A 265 5.83 3.57 11.62
N SER A 266 6.39 2.39 11.35
CA SER A 266 6.49 1.31 12.34
C SER A 266 7.35 1.70 13.55
N LEU A 267 8.47 2.40 13.34
CA LEU A 267 9.35 2.83 14.43
C LEU A 267 8.68 3.93 15.27
N LYS A 268 7.93 4.86 14.65
CA LYS A 268 7.24 5.94 15.37
C LYS A 268 6.22 5.48 16.40
N GLU A 269 5.64 4.29 16.23
CA GLU A 269 4.75 3.70 17.24
C GLU A 269 5.45 3.49 18.59
N TRP A 270 6.78 3.52 18.66
CA TRP A 270 7.56 3.26 19.88
C TRP A 270 8.13 4.51 20.56
N VAL A 271 7.91 5.72 20.01
CA VAL A 271 8.47 6.97 20.56
C VAL A 271 7.64 7.53 21.72
N LYS A 272 6.31 7.36 21.68
CA LYS A 272 5.40 8.12 22.56
C LYS A 272 5.04 7.44 23.89
N GLY A 273 5.29 6.15 24.06
CA GLY A 273 4.69 5.35 25.14
C GLY A 273 5.60 4.96 26.29
N GLU A 274 6.56 5.77 26.74
CA GLU A 274 7.52 5.37 27.81
C GLU A 274 8.20 4.02 27.51
N GLY A 275 8.50 3.74 26.24
CA GLY A 275 9.05 2.45 25.80
C GLY A 275 8.01 1.37 25.45
N ASN A 276 6.72 1.68 25.55
CA ASN A 276 5.61 0.88 25.04
C ASN A 276 5.17 1.32 23.64
N ARG A 277 4.66 0.35 22.90
CA ARG A 277 4.08 0.57 21.57
C ARG A 277 2.72 1.28 21.68
N VAL A 278 2.59 2.41 21.02
CA VAL A 278 1.34 3.14 20.80
C VAL A 278 0.93 2.95 19.34
N LYS A 279 -0.05 2.09 19.10
CA LYS A 279 -0.59 1.87 17.76
C LYS A 279 -1.18 3.19 17.24
N LYS A 280 -0.76 3.61 16.05
CA LYS A 280 -1.27 4.83 15.40
C LYS A 280 -1.95 4.45 14.08
N ASP A 281 -3.05 5.13 13.79
CA ASP A 281 -3.60 5.09 12.44
C ASP A 281 -2.60 5.68 11.43
N PHE A 282 -2.69 5.19 10.19
CA PHE A 282 -1.82 5.64 9.11
C PHE A 282 -2.03 7.14 8.86
N ASP A 283 -0.96 7.91 9.03
CA ASP A 283 -0.95 9.35 8.89
C ASP A 283 -0.20 9.73 7.62
N SER A 284 -0.94 9.96 6.54
CA SER A 284 -0.37 10.22 5.22
C SER A 284 0.56 11.43 5.18
N GLU A 285 0.29 12.47 5.96
CA GLU A 285 1.07 13.71 5.97
C GLU A 285 2.42 13.52 6.68
N SER A 286 2.40 12.80 7.81
CA SER A 286 3.66 12.46 8.49
C SER A 286 4.55 11.53 7.65
N ILE A 287 3.95 10.68 6.82
CA ILE A 287 4.69 9.71 6.01
C ILE A 287 5.19 10.34 4.71
N SER A 288 4.44 11.28 4.12
CA SER A 288 4.90 12.01 2.93
C SER A 288 6.16 12.84 3.21
N GLY A 289 6.22 13.52 4.36
CA GLY A 289 7.43 14.26 4.73
C GLY A 289 8.68 13.37 4.88
N GLU A 290 8.50 12.13 5.34
CA GLU A 290 9.60 11.16 5.41
C GLU A 290 9.95 10.57 4.02
N TYR A 291 8.93 10.30 3.19
CA TYR A 291 9.13 9.91 1.79
C TYR A 291 9.99 10.94 1.05
N ASP A 292 9.69 12.22 1.21
CA ASP A 292 10.43 13.33 0.60
C ASP A 292 11.89 13.37 1.07
N ARG A 293 12.15 13.08 2.35
CA ARG A 293 13.51 12.96 2.88
C ARG A 293 14.29 11.82 2.21
N HIS A 294 13.67 10.67 1.97
CA HIS A 294 14.29 9.59 1.21
C HIS A 294 14.56 9.99 -0.24
N MET A 295 13.59 10.61 -0.91
CA MET A 295 13.76 11.07 -2.29
C MET A 295 14.90 12.08 -2.39
N LYS A 296 15.00 13.00 -1.43
CA LYS A 296 16.09 13.96 -1.31
C LYS A 296 17.44 13.27 -1.12
N LEU A 297 17.54 12.33 -0.17
CA LEU A 297 18.77 11.56 0.05
C LEU A 297 19.21 10.83 -1.22
N ILE A 298 18.29 10.14 -1.89
CA ILE A 298 18.59 9.36 -3.10
C ILE A 298 19.02 10.28 -4.24
N ASN A 299 18.22 11.28 -4.58
CA ASN A 299 18.47 12.12 -5.74
C ASN A 299 19.67 13.06 -5.52
N GLU A 300 19.80 13.69 -4.34
CA GLU A 300 20.82 14.72 -4.11
C GLU A 300 22.15 14.17 -3.57
N LYS A 301 22.14 13.08 -2.79
CA LYS A 301 23.35 12.58 -2.11
C LYS A 301 23.87 11.27 -2.67
N ILE A 302 23.00 10.36 -3.10
CA ILE A 302 23.41 9.06 -3.65
C ILE A 302 23.66 9.17 -5.14
N ILE A 303 22.66 9.59 -5.93
CA ILE A 303 22.76 9.75 -7.39
C ILE A 303 23.53 11.04 -7.73
N LYS A 304 23.23 12.12 -6.97
CA LYS A 304 23.70 13.50 -7.19
C LYS A 304 23.12 14.13 -8.46
N ALA A 305 23.01 15.45 -8.47
CA ALA A 305 22.41 16.20 -9.58
C ALA A 305 23.16 16.03 -10.92
N ASP A 306 24.48 15.80 -10.86
CA ASP A 306 25.34 15.55 -12.02
C ASP A 306 25.33 14.08 -12.50
N GLY A 307 24.60 13.19 -11.81
CA GLY A 307 24.57 11.76 -12.11
C GLY A 307 25.85 10.99 -11.78
N SER A 308 26.87 11.64 -11.18
CA SER A 308 28.15 10.98 -10.87
C SER A 308 28.02 9.81 -9.89
N GLY A 309 26.92 9.76 -9.13
CA GLY A 309 26.58 8.70 -8.21
C GLY A 309 25.68 7.60 -8.77
N GLN A 310 25.32 7.64 -10.06
CA GLN A 310 24.43 6.64 -10.69
C GLN A 310 24.91 5.21 -10.47
N ARG A 311 26.21 4.96 -10.61
CA ARG A 311 26.79 3.62 -10.38
C ARG A 311 26.64 3.15 -8.93
N LYS A 312 26.79 4.06 -7.97
CA LYS A 312 26.57 3.77 -6.56
C LYS A 312 25.12 3.40 -6.30
N TYR A 313 24.18 4.16 -6.86
CA TYR A 313 22.75 3.85 -6.77
C TYR A 313 22.45 2.46 -7.35
N HIS A 314 22.91 2.20 -8.58
CA HIS A 314 22.77 0.91 -9.24
C HIS A 314 23.27 -0.25 -8.37
N THR A 315 24.51 -0.18 -7.86
CA THR A 315 25.07 -1.23 -7.00
C THR A 315 24.25 -1.45 -5.74
N LEU A 316 23.78 -0.39 -5.09
CA LEU A 316 22.97 -0.51 -3.88
C LEU A 316 21.61 -1.17 -4.18
N MET A 317 20.91 -0.70 -5.22
CA MET A 317 19.56 -1.14 -5.53
C MET A 317 19.51 -2.51 -6.20
N SER A 318 20.50 -2.85 -7.03
CA SER A 318 20.61 -4.18 -7.62
C SER A 318 20.94 -5.21 -6.55
N ARG A 319 21.84 -4.88 -5.62
CA ARG A 319 22.13 -5.77 -4.49
C ARG A 319 20.91 -5.94 -3.57
N LEU A 320 20.19 -4.86 -3.26
CA LEU A 320 18.97 -4.95 -2.46
C LEU A 320 17.89 -5.80 -3.16
N TYR A 321 17.78 -5.71 -4.49
CA TYR A 321 16.88 -6.56 -5.27
C TYR A 321 17.23 -8.05 -5.12
N GLN A 322 18.52 -8.39 -5.21
CA GLN A 322 18.98 -9.78 -5.02
C GLN A 322 18.74 -10.28 -3.60
N ASP A 323 19.10 -9.49 -2.59
CA ASP A 323 18.92 -9.87 -1.18
C ASP A 323 17.43 -9.99 -0.80
N ALA A 324 16.53 -9.26 -1.49
CA ALA A 324 15.09 -9.37 -1.29
C ALA A 324 14.43 -10.53 -2.06
N LEU A 325 15.14 -11.16 -3.01
CA LEU A 325 14.68 -12.33 -3.73
C LEU A 325 15.09 -13.65 -3.08
N SER A 326 16.19 -13.65 -2.31
CA SER A 326 16.72 -14.81 -1.57
C SER A 326 15.91 -15.11 -0.32
#